data_AF-A0A2V6Z8K9-F1
#
_entry.id   AF-A0A2V6Z8K9-F1
#
_cell.length_a   1.000
_cell.length_b   1.000
_cell.length_c   1.000
_cell.angle_alpha   90.00
_cell.angle_beta   90.00
_cell.angle_gamma   90.00
#
_symmetry.space_group_name_H-M   'P 1'
#
loop_
_entity.id
_entity.type
_entity.pdbx_description
1 polymer ?
#
loop_
_entity_poly.entity_id
_entity_poly.type
_entity_poly.pdbx_seq_one_letter_code
_entity_poly.pdbx_strand_id
1 'polypeptide(L)'
;MTEFDLIVRGGRVIDPASGIDGLHDVAVKGGTIAQVAPRIAGTAVRTVNARNQLVIPGMIDTHGHVYQHVTGDFGMNPDEVGIRSGVTAVVDQGGAAPLTIQGFRKFIKDPAATRVYAFVSNYLVGGLLGHRHVGLYGPHGINVRETINAIEKNRDFVKGIKCHAEVGGYS
;
A
#
# COMPACT_ATOMS: atom_id res chain seq x y z
N MET A 1 -17.78 -7.99 -30.59
CA MET A 1 -17.81 -7.26 -29.30
C MET A 1 -16.62 -7.74 -28.48
N THR A 2 -15.90 -6.83 -27.81
CA THR A 2 -14.82 -7.18 -26.87
C THR A 2 -15.41 -7.79 -25.61
N GLU A 3 -14.88 -8.93 -25.19
CA GLU A 3 -15.43 -9.72 -24.07
C GLU A 3 -14.80 -9.33 -22.72
N PHE A 4 -13.52 -8.96 -22.76
CA PHE A 4 -12.68 -8.59 -21.63
C PHE A 4 -12.07 -7.19 -21.81
N ASP A 5 -11.64 -6.58 -20.71
CA ASP A 5 -10.93 -5.29 -20.74
C ASP A 5 -9.44 -5.51 -21.03
N LEU A 6 -8.85 -6.51 -20.39
CA LEU A 6 -7.44 -6.89 -20.55
C LEU A 6 -7.31 -8.41 -20.60
N ILE A 7 -6.45 -8.92 -21.48
CA ILE A 7 -5.89 -10.27 -21.36
C ILE A 7 -4.37 -10.18 -21.34
N VAL A 8 -3.74 -10.77 -20.32
CA VAL A 8 -2.30 -11.04 -20.26
C VAL A 8 -2.08 -12.47 -20.76
N ARG A 9 -1.28 -12.66 -21.82
CA ARG A 9 -1.17 -13.94 -22.52
C ARG A 9 0.15 -14.65 -22.32
N GLY A 10 0.08 -15.96 -22.08
CA GLY A 10 1.19 -16.91 -22.17
C GLY A 10 2.33 -16.68 -21.17
N GLY A 11 2.06 -16.02 -20.05
CA GLY A 11 3.03 -15.84 -18.97
C GLY A 11 3.07 -17.05 -18.04
N ARG A 12 4.17 -17.21 -17.30
CA ARG A 12 4.20 -18.15 -16.17
C ARG A 12 3.48 -17.47 -15.01
N VAL A 13 2.23 -17.88 -14.77
CA VAL A 13 1.43 -17.40 -13.65
C VAL A 13 1.84 -18.15 -12.40
N ILE A 14 2.17 -17.43 -11.33
CA ILE A 14 2.48 -17.99 -10.01
C ILE A 14 1.50 -17.38 -9.01
N ASP A 15 0.55 -18.18 -8.54
CA ASP A 15 -0.43 -17.83 -7.52
C ASP A 15 -0.58 -18.99 -6.52
N PRO A 16 0.19 -18.96 -5.41
CA PRO A 16 0.13 -20.02 -4.40
C PRO A 16 -1.23 -20.16 -3.72
N ALA A 17 -1.99 -19.07 -3.59
CA ALA A 17 -3.30 -19.11 -2.93
C ALA A 17 -4.32 -19.94 -3.72
N SER A 18 -4.18 -19.94 -5.05
CA SER A 18 -4.98 -20.76 -5.97
C SER A 18 -4.28 -22.05 -6.42
N GLY A 19 -3.07 -22.34 -5.92
CA GLY A 19 -2.29 -23.51 -6.30
C GLY A 19 -1.78 -23.50 -7.75
N ILE A 20 -1.61 -22.34 -8.37
CA ILE A 20 -1.20 -22.18 -9.76
C ILE A 20 0.29 -21.89 -9.84
N ASP A 21 1.03 -22.73 -10.58
CA ASP A 21 2.36 -22.43 -11.10
C ASP A 21 2.48 -23.03 -12.51
N GLY A 22 2.38 -22.19 -13.54
CA GLY A 22 2.48 -22.66 -14.92
C GLY A 22 2.06 -21.64 -15.97
N LEU A 23 2.15 -22.03 -17.24
CA LEU A 23 1.79 -21.16 -18.36
C LEU A 23 0.28 -20.96 -18.44
N HIS A 24 -0.18 -19.72 -18.25
CA HIS A 24 -1.58 -19.35 -18.28
C HIS A 24 -1.78 -17.98 -18.93
N ASP A 25 -3.01 -17.76 -19.40
CA ASP A 25 -3.55 -16.44 -19.67
C ASP A 25 -4.33 -15.95 -18.44
N VAL A 26 -4.34 -14.63 -18.22
CA VAL A 26 -5.13 -13.96 -17.17
C VAL A 26 -6.02 -12.91 -17.83
N ALA A 27 -7.33 -13.02 -17.65
CA ALA A 27 -8.31 -12.07 -18.18
C ALA A 27 -8.90 -11.19 -17.06
N VAL A 28 -9.06 -9.90 -17.37
CA VAL A 28 -9.64 -8.90 -16.47
C VAL A 28 -10.90 -8.32 -17.10
N LYS A 29 -11.96 -8.18 -16.29
CA LYS A 29 -13.22 -7.54 -16.66
C LYS A 29 -13.78 -6.76 -15.49
N GLY A 30 -14.21 -5.52 -15.72
CA GLY A 30 -14.74 -4.64 -14.68
C GLY A 30 -13.76 -4.40 -13.52
N GLY A 31 -12.45 -4.41 -13.80
CA GLY A 31 -11.41 -4.25 -12.78
C GLY A 31 -11.17 -5.48 -11.89
N THR A 32 -11.76 -6.63 -12.22
CA THR A 32 -11.59 -7.89 -11.47
C THR A 32 -10.99 -8.98 -12.35
N ILE A 33 -10.30 -9.96 -11.75
CA ILE A 33 -9.83 -11.15 -12.47
C ILE A 33 -11.06 -11.98 -12.85
N ALA A 34 -11.34 -12.06 -14.15
CA ALA A 34 -12.50 -12.78 -14.67
C ALA A 34 -12.19 -14.26 -14.89
N GLN A 35 -10.96 -14.58 -15.30
CA GLN A 35 -10.54 -15.94 -15.60
C GLN A 35 -9.01 -16.08 -15.55
N VAL A 36 -8.54 -17.22 -15.06
CA VAL A 36 -7.15 -17.70 -15.18
C VAL A 36 -7.22 -19.11 -15.76
N ALA A 37 -6.58 -19.34 -16.91
CA ALA A 37 -6.61 -20.64 -17.58
C ALA A 37 -5.40 -20.81 -18.51
N PRO A 38 -4.97 -22.04 -18.85
CA PRO A 38 -3.83 -22.25 -19.75
C PRO A 38 -3.93 -21.51 -21.08
N ARG A 39 -5.16 -21.30 -21.56
CA ARG A 39 -5.48 -20.47 -22.73
C ARG A 39 -6.88 -19.91 -22.59
N ILE A 40 -7.05 -18.61 -22.82
CA ILE A 40 -8.36 -17.95 -22.80
C ILE A 40 -8.79 -17.62 -24.24
N ALA A 41 -9.98 -18.09 -24.61
CA ALA A 41 -10.63 -17.73 -25.86
C ALA A 41 -11.27 -16.33 -25.75
N GLY A 42 -11.50 -15.68 -26.90
CA GLY A 42 -12.16 -14.37 -26.94
C GLY A 42 -11.22 -13.20 -27.19
N THR A 43 -11.82 -12.00 -27.17
CA THR A 43 -11.16 -10.73 -27.50
C THR A 43 -11.18 -9.78 -26.31
N ALA A 44 -10.17 -8.93 -26.21
CA ALA A 44 -10.07 -7.92 -25.17
C ALA A 44 -9.78 -6.54 -25.76
N VAL A 45 -10.16 -5.49 -25.04
CA VAL A 45 -9.81 -4.11 -25.40
C VAL A 45 -8.29 -3.94 -25.47
N ARG A 46 -7.56 -4.52 -24.50
CA ARG A 46 -6.10 -4.56 -24.49
C ARG A 46 -5.60 -6.00 -24.34
N THR A 47 -4.56 -6.36 -25.08
CA THR A 47 -3.84 -7.62 -24.90
C THR A 47 -2.37 -7.34 -24.61
N VAL A 48 -1.81 -8.03 -23.63
CA VAL A 48 -0.38 -7.98 -23.28
C VAL A 48 0.22 -9.37 -23.53
N ASN A 49 1.35 -9.45 -24.23
CA ASN A 49 2.10 -10.69 -24.41
C ASN A 49 3.14 -10.82 -23.30
N ALA A 50 2.96 -11.79 -22.40
CA ALA A 50 3.83 -12.05 -21.25
C ALA A 50 4.69 -13.31 -21.43
N ARG A 51 4.90 -13.78 -22.67
CA ARG A 51 5.75 -14.94 -22.94
C ARG A 51 7.14 -14.74 -22.33
N ASN A 52 7.65 -15.78 -21.67
CA ASN A 52 8.93 -15.78 -20.95
C ASN A 52 9.00 -14.76 -19.79
N GLN A 53 7.85 -14.24 -19.34
CA GLN A 53 7.75 -13.37 -18.17
C GLN A 53 6.97 -14.07 -17.06
N LEU A 54 7.17 -13.58 -15.83
CA LEU A 54 6.33 -13.95 -14.69
C LEU A 54 5.09 -13.07 -14.65
N VAL A 55 3.96 -13.67 -14.28
CA VAL A 55 2.72 -12.96 -13.95
C VAL A 55 2.36 -13.36 -12.54
N ILE A 56 2.52 -12.43 -11.60
CA ILE A 56 2.30 -12.67 -10.17
C ILE A 56 1.19 -11.75 -9.66
N PRO A 57 0.51 -12.11 -8.55
CA PRO A 57 -0.29 -11.16 -7.80
C PRO A 57 0.50 -9.90 -7.50
N GLY A 58 -0.15 -8.74 -7.61
CA GLY A 58 0.48 -7.48 -7.28
C GLY A 58 1.02 -7.50 -5.84
N MET A 59 2.28 -7.13 -5.66
CA MET A 59 2.91 -7.21 -4.34
C MET A 59 2.26 -6.23 -3.36
N ILE A 60 2.26 -6.61 -2.09
CA ILE A 60 1.79 -5.77 -0.99
C ILE A 60 2.99 -5.52 -0.09
N ASP A 61 3.41 -4.27 -0.02
CA ASP A 61 4.40 -3.84 0.95
C ASP A 61 3.70 -3.44 2.24
N THR A 62 3.82 -4.29 3.25
CA THR A 62 3.18 -4.09 4.55
C THR A 62 3.93 -3.08 5.42
N HIS A 63 5.13 -2.63 5.02
CA HIS A 63 5.91 -1.68 5.80
C HIS A 63 6.65 -0.69 4.89
N GLY A 64 5.97 0.40 4.56
CA GLY A 64 6.57 1.56 3.88
C GLY A 64 6.54 2.81 4.74
N HIS A 65 7.35 3.79 4.37
CA HIS A 65 7.30 5.16 4.89
C HIS A 65 7.09 6.10 3.70
N VAL A 66 5.84 6.50 3.46
CA VAL A 66 5.46 7.18 2.20
C VAL A 66 4.89 8.58 2.43
N TYR A 67 4.95 9.09 3.65
CA TYR A 67 4.58 10.49 3.91
C TYR A 67 5.69 11.46 3.46
N GLN A 68 5.88 11.53 2.14
CA GLN A 68 6.89 12.33 1.46
C GLN A 68 6.86 13.79 1.95
N HIS A 69 8.06 14.36 2.15
CA HIS A 69 8.30 15.73 2.64
C HIS A 69 7.89 16.04 4.09
N VAL A 70 7.10 15.18 4.74
CA VAL A 70 6.67 15.39 6.14
C VAL A 70 7.49 14.56 7.12
N THR A 71 7.91 13.35 6.71
CA THR A 71 8.66 12.42 7.57
C THR A 71 10.17 12.44 7.32
N GLY A 72 10.68 13.55 6.75
CA GLY A 72 12.10 13.78 6.49
C GLY A 72 12.71 12.71 5.61
N ASP A 73 13.92 12.25 5.99
CA ASP A 73 14.73 11.30 5.22
C ASP A 73 14.04 9.93 4.99
N PHE A 74 13.01 9.60 5.77
CA PHE A 74 12.27 8.34 5.63
C PHE A 74 11.15 8.40 4.60
N GLY A 75 10.57 9.58 4.38
CA GLY A 75 9.34 9.72 3.60
C GLY A 75 9.60 9.68 2.10
N MET A 76 9.19 8.59 1.45
CA MET A 76 9.34 8.40 0.00
C MET A 76 8.04 8.69 -0.76
N ASN A 77 8.14 8.91 -2.08
CA ASN A 77 6.96 8.99 -2.93
C ASN A 77 6.29 7.60 -3.03
N PRO A 78 4.97 7.47 -2.81
CA PRO A 78 4.30 6.17 -2.83
C PRO A 78 4.35 5.46 -4.18
N ASP A 79 4.42 6.18 -5.31
CA ASP A 79 4.44 5.56 -6.63
C ASP A 79 5.84 5.11 -7.06
N GLU A 80 6.89 5.72 -6.50
CA GLU A 80 8.28 5.31 -6.73
C GLU A 80 8.59 3.97 -6.06
N VAL A 81 8.16 3.79 -4.81
CA VAL A 81 8.32 2.52 -4.07
C VAL A 81 7.14 1.56 -4.28
N GLY A 82 6.06 2.04 -4.88
CA GLY A 82 4.83 1.31 -5.15
C GLY A 82 4.82 0.71 -6.55
N ILE A 83 3.90 1.22 -7.37
CA ILE A 83 3.60 0.62 -8.69
C ILE A 83 4.83 0.56 -9.62
N ARG A 84 5.80 1.46 -9.48
CA ARG A 84 7.05 1.45 -10.27
C ARG A 84 8.03 0.36 -9.85
N SER A 85 7.80 -0.29 -8.72
CA SER A 85 8.59 -1.40 -8.18
C SER A 85 7.81 -2.72 -8.13
N GLY A 86 6.63 -2.79 -8.75
CA GLY A 86 5.77 -3.98 -8.74
C GLY A 86 4.91 -4.14 -7.49
N VAL A 87 4.90 -3.15 -6.60
CA VAL A 87 4.06 -3.09 -5.41
C VAL A 87 2.75 -2.38 -5.75
N THR A 88 1.62 -3.07 -5.61
CA THR A 88 0.31 -2.49 -5.94
C THR A 88 -0.41 -1.89 -4.73
N ALA A 89 0.05 -2.23 -3.52
CA ALA A 89 -0.43 -1.64 -2.29
C ALA A 89 0.71 -1.47 -1.28
N VAL A 90 0.76 -0.31 -0.63
CA VAL A 90 1.74 0.00 0.41
C VAL A 90 1.01 0.43 1.69
N VAL A 91 1.53 0.03 2.84
CA VAL A 91 1.05 0.45 4.16
C VAL A 91 2.08 1.39 4.78
N ASP A 92 1.73 2.68 4.93
CA ASP A 92 2.54 3.65 5.68
C ASP A 92 2.60 3.25 7.15
N GLN A 93 3.80 3.19 7.73
CA GLN A 93 4.03 2.74 9.09
C GLN A 93 4.38 3.89 10.02
N GLY A 94 3.36 4.56 10.54
CA GLY A 94 3.52 5.61 11.56
C GLY A 94 4.04 6.94 11.02
N GLY A 95 4.01 7.16 9.71
CA GLY A 95 4.23 8.48 9.13
C GLY A 95 3.02 9.38 9.37
N ALA A 96 1.83 8.92 8.97
CA ALA A 96 0.57 9.59 9.30
C ALA A 96 0.32 9.57 10.81
N ALA A 97 0.02 10.73 11.40
CA ALA A 97 -0.29 10.89 12.82
C ALA A 97 -1.69 11.54 12.99
N PRO A 98 -2.33 11.47 14.17
CA PRO A 98 -3.68 11.99 14.37
C PRO A 98 -3.87 13.43 13.88
N LEU A 99 -2.89 14.31 14.13
CA LEU A 99 -2.96 15.72 13.72
C LEU A 99 -2.49 15.99 12.28
N THR A 100 -1.83 15.02 11.62
CA THR A 100 -1.30 15.18 10.26
C THR A 100 -2.01 14.32 9.22
N ILE A 101 -2.92 13.44 9.64
CA ILE A 101 -3.56 12.43 8.78
C ILE A 101 -4.34 13.02 7.59
N GLN A 102 -4.91 14.22 7.74
CA GLN A 102 -5.59 14.90 6.63
C GLN A 102 -4.61 15.36 5.55
N GLY A 103 -3.40 15.78 5.95
CA GLY A 103 -2.33 16.08 5.01
C GLY A 103 -1.85 14.81 4.30
N PHE A 104 -1.70 13.71 5.03
CA PHE A 104 -1.36 12.41 4.43
C PHE A 104 -2.40 12.00 3.39
N ARG A 105 -3.69 12.09 3.75
CA ARG A 105 -4.79 11.81 2.83
C ARG A 105 -4.69 12.65 1.55
N LYS A 106 -4.63 13.98 1.72
CA LYS A 106 -4.73 14.93 0.61
C LYS A 106 -3.52 14.90 -0.33
N PHE A 107 -2.31 14.77 0.22
CA PHE A 107 -1.08 14.97 -0.54
C PHE A 107 -0.36 13.68 -0.90
N ILE A 108 -0.65 12.56 -0.22
CA ILE A 108 0.02 11.28 -0.45
C ILE A 108 -0.97 10.25 -0.99
N LYS A 109 -2.00 9.91 -0.21
CA LYS A 109 -2.90 8.80 -0.53
C LYS A 109 -3.77 9.08 -1.76
N ASP A 110 -4.49 10.19 -1.76
CA ASP A 110 -5.47 10.49 -2.81
C ASP A 110 -4.87 10.75 -4.21
N PRO A 111 -3.68 11.37 -4.35
CA PRO A 111 -3.05 11.54 -5.66
C PRO A 111 -2.24 10.31 -6.14
N ALA A 112 -1.94 9.34 -5.27
CA ALA A 112 -1.14 8.18 -5.65
C ALA A 112 -1.90 7.23 -6.59
N ALA A 113 -1.19 6.68 -7.58
CA ALA A 113 -1.70 5.55 -8.36
C ALA A 113 -1.61 4.23 -7.57
N THR A 114 -0.62 4.12 -6.68
CA THR A 114 -0.46 3.01 -5.73
C THR A 114 -1.58 3.05 -4.69
N ARG A 115 -2.12 1.89 -4.31
CA ARG A 115 -3.06 1.83 -3.18
C ARG A 115 -2.31 2.08 -1.88
N VAL A 116 -2.57 3.23 -1.25
CA VAL A 116 -1.94 3.60 0.02
C VAL A 116 -2.89 3.34 1.18
N TYR A 117 -2.43 2.56 2.14
CA TYR A 117 -3.02 2.40 3.47
C TYR A 117 -2.09 2.99 4.53
N ALA A 118 -2.57 3.12 5.76
CA ALA A 118 -1.73 3.59 6.87
C ALA A 118 -2.02 2.82 8.16
N PHE A 119 -0.96 2.55 8.89
CA PHE A 119 -1.00 2.35 10.32
C PHE A 119 -0.67 3.68 10.98
N VAL A 120 -1.66 4.32 11.60
CA VAL A 120 -1.50 5.66 12.17
C VAL A 120 -0.55 5.59 13.36
N SER A 121 0.33 6.58 13.49
CA SER A 121 1.16 6.76 14.69
C SER A 121 0.29 6.89 15.94
N ASN A 122 0.70 6.29 17.05
CA ASN A 122 0.09 6.52 18.36
C ASN A 122 0.45 7.89 18.95
N TYR A 123 1.51 8.53 18.48
CA TYR A 123 1.87 9.91 18.85
C TYR A 123 1.11 10.92 18.01
N LEU A 124 0.65 12.01 18.64
CA LEU A 124 -0.17 13.08 18.05
C LEU A 124 0.44 13.71 16.78
N VAL A 125 1.76 13.88 16.77
CA VAL A 125 2.53 14.49 15.68
C VAL A 125 3.80 13.68 15.43
N GLY A 126 4.10 13.36 14.17
CA GLY A 126 5.46 13.01 13.72
C GLY A 126 6.02 11.67 14.24
N GLY A 127 5.39 10.56 13.89
CA GLY A 127 5.79 9.22 14.34
C GLY A 127 7.08 8.66 13.75
N LEU A 128 7.78 9.32 12.81
CA LEU A 128 9.06 8.83 12.25
C LEU A 128 10.27 9.73 12.48
N LEU A 129 10.10 11.03 12.72
CA LEU A 129 11.21 11.93 13.09
C LEU A 129 11.21 12.26 14.58
N GLY A 130 10.09 12.08 15.29
CA GLY A 130 10.03 12.41 16.70
C GLY A 130 10.95 11.56 17.57
N HIS A 131 11.43 10.38 17.12
CA HIS A 131 12.44 9.60 17.85
C HIS A 131 13.76 10.38 18.03
N ARG A 132 14.07 11.31 17.12
CA ARG A 132 15.22 12.22 17.25
C ARG A 132 15.05 13.24 18.38
N HIS A 133 13.83 13.39 18.89
CA HIS A 133 13.46 14.34 19.93
C HIS A 133 12.64 13.63 21.02
N VAL A 134 13.33 13.08 22.02
CA VAL A 134 12.74 12.31 23.14
C VAL A 134 11.50 12.94 23.77
N GLY A 135 11.41 14.27 23.85
CA GLY A 135 10.23 14.97 24.40
C GLY A 135 8.94 14.78 23.59
N LEU A 136 9.04 14.39 22.31
CA LEU A 136 7.89 14.06 21.47
C LEU A 136 7.45 12.60 21.62
N TYR A 137 8.30 11.75 22.21
CA TYR A 137 8.09 10.31 22.35
C TYR A 137 7.92 9.95 23.81
N GLY A 138 6.68 9.70 24.18
CA GLY A 138 6.32 9.27 25.53
C GLY A 138 4.81 9.37 25.73
N PRO A 139 4.32 8.98 26.91
CA PRO A 139 2.89 9.02 27.21
C PRO A 139 2.25 10.38 26.99
N HIS A 140 2.99 11.47 27.21
CA HIS A 140 2.51 12.84 27.01
C HIS A 140 2.26 13.21 25.53
N GLY A 141 2.95 12.54 24.60
CA GLY A 141 2.74 12.71 23.16
C GLY A 141 1.56 11.92 22.62
N ILE A 142 0.90 11.11 23.46
CA ILE A 142 -0.23 10.25 23.09
C ILE A 142 -1.52 10.87 23.61
N ASN A 143 -2.53 10.91 22.74
CA ASN A 143 -3.90 11.22 23.16
C ASN A 143 -4.83 10.18 22.55
N VAL A 144 -5.38 9.32 23.40
CA VAL A 144 -6.24 8.20 22.99
C VAL A 144 -7.48 8.69 22.25
N ARG A 145 -8.13 9.75 22.74
CA ARG A 145 -9.37 10.28 22.15
C ARG A 145 -9.11 10.86 20.76
N GLU A 146 -8.05 11.66 20.60
CA GLU A 146 -7.68 12.21 19.29
C GLU A 146 -7.26 11.12 18.31
N THR A 147 -6.54 10.09 18.78
CA THR A 147 -6.15 8.95 17.95
C THR A 147 -7.37 8.19 17.44
N ILE A 148 -8.32 7.86 18.33
CA ILE A 148 -9.58 7.21 17.94
C ILE A 148 -10.34 8.08 16.95
N ASN A 149 -10.52 9.37 17.24
CA ASN A 149 -11.22 10.30 16.34
C ASN A 149 -10.59 10.36 14.94
N ALA A 150 -9.26 10.37 14.86
CA ALA A 150 -8.54 10.35 13.60
C ALA A 150 -8.77 9.04 12.82
N ILE A 151 -8.74 7.89 13.51
CA ILE A 151 -9.01 6.57 12.92
C ILE A 151 -10.44 6.50 12.39
N GLU A 152 -11.43 6.84 13.21
CA GLU A 152 -12.85 6.76 12.86
C GLU A 152 -13.19 7.58 11.61
N LYS A 153 -12.60 8.77 11.49
CA LYS A 153 -12.80 9.66 10.33
C LYS A 153 -12.08 9.20 9.06
N ASN A 154 -11.21 8.19 9.13
CA ASN A 154 -10.34 7.76 8.02
C ASN A 154 -10.29 6.23 7.85
N ARG A 155 -11.34 5.51 8.28
CA ARG A 155 -11.44 4.03 8.22
C ARG A 155 -11.30 3.44 6.81
N ASP A 156 -11.51 4.25 5.77
CA ASP A 156 -11.32 3.83 4.39
C ASP A 156 -9.87 3.38 4.13
N PHE A 157 -8.87 4.05 4.73
CA PHE A 157 -7.45 3.75 4.50
C PHE A 157 -6.63 3.44 5.77
N VAL A 158 -7.11 3.79 6.95
CA VAL A 158 -6.44 3.42 8.20
C VAL A 158 -6.75 1.96 8.52
N LYS A 159 -5.71 1.13 8.64
CA LYS A 159 -5.82 -0.33 8.87
C LYS A 159 -5.17 -0.80 10.17
N GLY A 160 -4.60 0.10 10.95
CA GLY A 160 -3.96 -0.23 12.22
C GLY A 160 -3.36 0.99 12.90
N ILE A 161 -2.67 0.73 14.01
CA ILE A 161 -1.89 1.70 14.77
C ILE A 161 -0.44 1.22 14.79
N LYS A 162 0.50 2.12 14.52
CA LYS A 162 1.93 1.86 14.64
C LYS A 162 2.45 2.49 15.93
N CYS A 163 3.15 1.68 16.71
CA CYS A 163 3.96 2.14 17.84
C CYS A 163 5.44 1.93 17.52
N HIS A 164 6.29 2.87 17.92
CA HIS A 164 7.75 2.74 17.89
C HIS A 164 8.22 2.41 19.31
N ALA A 165 8.29 1.11 19.61
CA ALA A 165 8.86 0.62 20.87
C ALA A 165 10.36 0.34 20.66
N GLU A 166 11.13 1.38 20.32
CA GLU A 166 12.57 1.26 20.19
C GLU A 166 13.20 1.23 21.59
N VAL A 167 14.12 0.28 21.81
CA VAL A 167 14.86 0.12 23.06
C VAL A 167 15.90 1.25 23.14
N GLY A 168 15.48 2.47 23.48
CA GLY A 168 16.39 3.62 23.42
C GLY A 168 15.96 4.95 24.01
N GLY A 169 14.80 5.05 24.67
CA GLY A 169 14.35 6.28 25.30
C GLY A 169 13.86 6.03 26.72
N TYR A 170 14.78 6.00 27.68
CA TYR A 170 14.56 5.98 29.13
C TYR A 170 13.42 5.06 29.64
N SER A 171 13.81 3.84 30.01
CA SER A 171 13.20 3.17 31.18
C SER A 171 13.64 3.85 32.46
#